data_AF-A0AAU1R028-F1
#
_entry.id   AF-A0AAU1R028-F1
#
_cell.length_a   1.000
_cell.length_b   1.000
_cell.length_c   1.000
_cell.angle_alpha   90.00
_cell.angle_beta   90.00
_cell.angle_gamma   90.00
#
_symmetry.space_group_name_H-M   'P 1'
#
loop_
_entity.id
_entity.type
_entity.pdbx_description
1 polymer ?
#
loop_
_entity_poly.entity_id
_entity_poly.type
_entity_poly.pdbx_seq_one_letter_code
_entity_poly.pdbx_strand_id
1 'polypeptide(L)' 'MSAREPAESCPPVTTDDDAMEATLHMWGPEASAMQIAALMSRTHSPLVAVVEHDGNRTELVGAVTAARLMEHLIGGP' A
#
# COMPACT_ATOMS: atom_id res chain seq x y z
N MET A 1 32.90 33.01 33.43
CA MET A 1 33.20 31.59 33.72
C MET A 1 31.87 30.94 34.05
N SER A 2 31.26 30.05 33.26
CA SER A 2 31.77 29.22 32.15
C SER A 2 30.71 29.07 31.06
N ALA A 3 31.19 29.09 29.82
CA ALA A 3 30.54 28.54 28.64
C ALA A 3 30.79 27.02 28.57
N ARG A 4 29.84 26.26 28.00
CA ARG A 4 29.91 24.89 27.43
C ARG A 4 28.48 24.47 27.06
N GLU A 5 28.05 23.93 25.92
CA GLU A 5 28.58 23.51 24.61
C GLU A 5 27.34 23.33 23.68
N PRO A 6 27.46 23.39 22.33
CA PRO A 6 26.34 23.23 21.41
C PRO A 6 26.02 21.75 21.21
N ALA A 7 24.77 21.35 21.43
CA ALA A 7 24.24 20.09 20.92
C ALA A 7 23.43 20.38 19.67
N GLU A 8 24.10 20.43 18.51
CA GLU A 8 23.47 19.96 17.30
C GLU A 8 23.14 18.49 17.53
N SER A 9 21.87 18.15 17.71
CA SER A 9 21.43 16.76 17.74
C SER A 9 20.22 16.65 16.83
N CYS A 10 20.54 16.22 15.61
CA CYS A 10 19.75 15.70 14.49
C CYS A 10 18.26 16.13 14.41
N PRO A 11 17.80 16.70 13.27
CA PRO A 11 16.36 16.82 13.02
C PRO A 11 15.68 15.44 13.12
N PRO A 12 14.38 15.39 13.45
CA PRO A 12 13.68 14.11 13.60
C PRO A 12 13.92 13.29 12.35
N VAL A 13 14.37 12.05 12.54
CA VAL A 13 14.36 11.06 11.46
C VAL A 13 12.92 11.03 11.00
N THR A 14 12.67 11.59 9.82
CA THR A 14 11.44 11.33 9.09
C THR A 14 11.55 9.87 8.76
N THR A 15 10.97 9.02 9.61
CA THR A 15 10.70 7.65 9.24
C THR A 15 9.82 7.77 8.01
N ASP A 16 10.43 7.55 6.85
CA ASP A 16 9.83 7.41 5.52
C ASP A 16 8.87 6.19 5.45
N ASP A 17 8.38 5.72 6.60
CA ASP A 17 7.60 4.50 6.81
C ASP A 17 6.20 4.79 7.40
N ASP A 18 6.03 5.88 8.16
CA ASP A 18 4.73 6.26 8.76
C ASP A 18 3.77 6.98 7.78
N ALA A 19 4.19 7.18 6.52
CA ALA A 19 3.32 7.65 5.44
C ALA A 19 2.63 6.52 4.67
N MET A 20 2.71 5.26 5.14
CA MET A 20 2.03 4.11 4.54
C MET A 20 0.71 3.70 5.25
N GLU A 21 0.09 4.59 6.02
CA GLU A 21 -1.16 4.27 6.75
C GLU A 21 -2.33 5.24 6.46
N ALA A 22 -2.25 6.04 5.38
CA ALA A 22 -3.30 7.03 5.08
C ALA A 22 -3.64 7.24 3.60
N THR A 23 -3.37 6.28 2.70
CA THR A 23 -3.82 6.37 1.29
C THR A 23 -4.49 5.10 0.78
N LEU A 24 -5.23 4.42 1.66
CA LEU A 24 -6.31 3.53 1.24
C LEU A 24 -7.67 4.25 1.29
N HIS A 25 -7.65 5.60 1.28
CA HIS A 25 -8.85 6.40 1.25
C HIS A 25 -9.46 6.39 -0.16
N MET A 26 -10.52 5.60 -0.30
CA MET A 26 -11.51 5.72 -1.37
C MET A 26 -10.95 5.54 -2.78
N TRP A 27 -10.75 4.29 -3.19
CA TRP A 27 -10.83 3.95 -4.60
C TRP A 27 -12.22 3.36 -4.84
N GLY A 28 -12.96 3.92 -5.79
CA GLY A 28 -14.24 3.37 -6.22
C GLY A 28 -14.08 1.95 -6.78
N PRO A 29 -15.11 1.37 -7.43
CA PRO A 29 -15.01 0.02 -8.02
C PRO A 29 -13.83 -0.13 -9.00
N GLU A 30 -13.33 1.00 -9.51
CA GLU A 30 -12.05 1.18 -10.18
C GLU A 30 -10.91 1.52 -9.19
N ALA A 31 -10.71 0.70 -8.15
CA ALA A 31 -9.35 0.42 -7.66
C ALA A 31 -8.65 -0.30 -8.82
N SER A 32 -8.37 0.48 -9.87
CA SER A 32 -8.35 0.01 -11.24
C SER A 32 -7.32 -1.09 -11.34
N ALA A 33 -7.53 -2.09 -12.17
CA ALA A 33 -6.63 -3.23 -12.34
C ALA A 33 -5.12 -2.83 -12.37
N MET A 34 -4.79 -1.62 -12.81
CA MET A 34 -3.45 -1.03 -12.74
C MET A 34 -2.87 -0.87 -11.33
N GLN A 35 -3.65 -0.48 -10.33
CA GLN A 35 -3.20 -0.36 -8.93
C GLN A 35 -2.91 -1.72 -8.32
N ILE A 36 -3.72 -2.74 -8.64
CA ILE A 36 -3.45 -4.12 -8.25
C ILE A 36 -2.14 -4.60 -8.89
N ALA A 37 -1.91 -4.29 -10.17
CA ALA A 37 -0.66 -4.61 -10.85
C ALA A 37 0.56 -3.89 -10.22
N ALA A 38 0.40 -2.63 -9.85
CA ALA A 38 1.44 -1.87 -9.15
C ALA A 38 1.74 -2.46 -7.76
N LEU A 39 0.72 -2.88 -7.02
CA LEU A 39 0.88 -3.54 -5.72
C LEU A 39 1.62 -4.89 -5.86
N MET A 40 1.23 -5.72 -6.84
CA MET A 40 1.91 -6.97 -7.17
C MET A 40 3.38 -6.74 -7.51
N SER A 41 3.68 -5.70 -8.30
CA SER A 41 5.04 -5.35 -8.70
C SER A 41 5.89 -4.92 -7.50
N ARG A 42 5.36 -4.10 -6.60
CA ARG A 42 6.08 -3.62 -5.41
C ARG A 42 6.32 -4.72 -4.39
N THR A 43 5.32 -5.59 -4.19
CA THR A 43 5.39 -6.70 -3.24
C THR A 43 6.07 -7.95 -3.81
N HIS A 44 6.38 -7.95 -5.11
CA HIS A 44 6.86 -9.11 -5.86
C HIS A 44 5.96 -10.34 -5.67
N SER A 45 4.66 -10.13 -5.47
CA SER A 45 3.67 -11.16 -5.26
C SER A 45 2.71 -11.22 -6.45
N PRO A 46 2.51 -12.39 -7.09
CA PRO A 46 1.54 -12.56 -8.17
C PRO A 46 0.09 -12.73 -7.65
N LEU A 47 -0.14 -12.57 -6.35
CA LEU A 47 -1.42 -12.75 -5.67
C LEU A 47 -1.68 -11.57 -4.72
N VAL A 48 -2.89 -11.03 -4.76
CA VAL A 48 -3.38 -9.99 -3.84
C VAL A 48 -4.67 -10.48 -3.20
N ALA A 49 -4.77 -10.45 -1.88
CA ALA A 49 -6.01 -10.68 -1.16
C ALA A 49 -6.87 -9.40 -1.15
N VAL A 50 -8.15 -9.54 -1.43
CA VAL A 50 -9.15 -8.47 -1.32
C VAL A 50 -9.86 -8.63 0.00
N VAL A 51 -9.66 -7.66 0.88
CA VAL A 51 -10.32 -7.62 2.18
C VAL A 51 -11.28 -6.44 2.21
N GLU A 52 -12.43 -6.63 2.83
CA GLU A 52 -13.37 -5.57 3.17
C GLU A 52 -13.20 -5.22 4.63
N HIS A 53 -13.26 -3.93 4.93
CA HIS A 53 -13.11 -3.42 6.26
C HIS A 53 -14.41 -2.75 6.69
N ASP A 54 -15.14 -3.40 7.59
CA ASP A 54 -16.36 -2.87 8.20
C ASP A 54 -16.12 -2.58 9.69
N GLY A 55 -15.94 -1.30 10.00
CA GLY A 55 -15.72 -0.81 11.36
C GLY A 55 -14.43 -1.33 11.98
N ASN A 56 -14.51 -2.42 12.74
CA ASN A 56 -13.37 -3.07 13.41
C ASN A 56 -13.20 -4.53 12.97
N ARG A 57 -13.78 -4.89 11.81
CA ARG A 57 -13.71 -6.23 11.24
C ARG A 57 -13.06 -6.16 9.87
N THR A 58 -12.06 -7.02 9.68
CA THR A 58 -11.44 -7.27 8.37
C THR A 58 -11.95 -8.63 7.88
N GLU A 59 -12.67 -8.63 6.78
CA GLU A 59 -13.20 -9.85 6.16
C GLU A 59 -12.51 -10.09 4.82
N LEU A 60 -12.03 -11.32 4.59
CA LEU A 60 -11.48 -11.71 3.31
C LEU A 60 -12.63 -11.96 2.32
N VAL A 61 -12.74 -11.10 1.32
CA VAL A 61 -13.78 -11.16 0.28
C VAL A 61 -13.32 -12.02 -0.91
N GLY A 62 -12.03 -12.03 -1.21
CA GLY A 62 -11.49 -12.82 -2.31
C GLY A 62 -10.01 -12.61 -2.57
N ALA A 63 -9.55 -13.03 -3.74
CA ALA A 63 -8.18 -12.81 -4.18
C ALA A 63 -8.12 -12.57 -5.69
N VAL A 64 -7.15 -11.75 -6.10
CA VAL A 64 -6.83 -11.47 -7.50
C VAL A 64 -5.45 -12.05 -7.80
N THR A 65 -5.35 -12.82 -8.87
CA THR A 65 -4.08 -13.34 -9.39
C THR A 65 -3.61 -12.49 -10.56
N ALA A 66 -2.30 -12.44 -10.77
CA ALA A 66 -1.72 -11.76 -11.94
C ALA A 66 -2.28 -12.30 -13.26
N ALA A 67 -2.55 -13.62 -13.34
CA ALA A 67 -3.16 -14.24 -14.50
C ALA A 67 -4.56 -13.67 -14.80
N ARG A 68 -5.46 -13.65 -13.81
CA ARG A 68 -6.80 -13.06 -13.98
C ARG A 68 -6.78 -11.57 -14.23
N LEU A 69 -5.81 -10.87 -13.64
CA LEU A 69 -5.62 -9.44 -13.88
C LEU A 69 -5.20 -9.16 -15.33
N MET A 70 -4.29 -9.97 -15.88
CA MET A 70 -3.82 -9.86 -17.27
C MET A 70 -4.93 -10.22 -18.27
N GLU A 71 -5.71 -11.27 -17.99
CA GLU A 71 -6.89 -11.61 -18.80
C GLU A 71 -7.90 -10.45 -18.83
N HIS A 72 -8.13 -9.80 -17.69
CA HIS A 72 -9.04 -8.67 -17.62
C HIS A 72 -8.53 -7.44 -18.39
N LEU A 73 -7.22 -7.16 -18.35
CA LEU A 73 -6.61 -5.99 -19.00
C LEU A 73 -6.41 -6.15 -20.52
N ILE A 74 -6.08 -7.36 -20.97
CA ILE A 74 -5.67 -7.61 -22.36
C ILE A 74 -6.81 -8.26 -23.18
N GLY A 75 -7.88 -8.69 -22.52
CA GLY A 75 -8.94 -9.47 -23.15
C GLY A 75 -8.51 -10.93 -23.29
N GLY A 76 -8.65 -11.69 -22.20
CA GLY A 76 -8.58 -13.14 -22.23
C GLY A 76 -9.73 -13.75 -23.05
N PRO A 77 -9.60 -15.01 -23.50
CA PRO A 77 -10.65 -15.69 -24.27
C PRO A 77 -11.99 -15.74 -23.55
#